data_AF-A0A8B6X9M9-F1
#
_entry.id   AF-A0A8B6X9M9-F1
#
_cell.length_a   1.000
_cell.length_b   1.000
_cell.length_c   1.000
_cell.angle_alpha   90.00
_cell.angle_beta   90.00
_cell.angle_gamma   90.00
#
_symmetry.space_group_name_H-M   'P 1'
#
loop_
_entity.id
_entity.type
_entity.pdbx_description
1 polymer ?
#
loop_
_entity_poly.entity_id
_entity_poly.type
_entity_poly.pdbx_seq_one_letter_code
_entity_poly.pdbx_strand_id
1 'polypeptide(L)'
;MRLLTCGHCGQRVFFENVLCGACGHALGFAPDEMAMIAFDLPPAAPAIEAVAADSAPATVPPSAAGLPGQSDPASTATGAHPSPATAAPVPATEDETASAPGAALPPVWSRVGSDGPALRPCANYVNENVCNWMVAADDPNPLCRSCRTTHVIPALGKDDNRRYWFALEQAKRRLLYTLLCLGLPFPPKTEDPEHGLSFHFLEQVDPAQRVLTGHDHGLITLNIAEADDAHREAMRTSMHEPYRTLVGHFRHESGHYYWDRLIDGSPWLEECRALFGDDRADYGEALQHHYNEGPPADWSTRFVSSYATAHPWEDWAECWAHYLHFMDGLETAAAWGLKLETVTPGASPVIAQAPGVNDAAVGPALVERWLPVSQFINAMTRSLGLHDGYPFQMPPAVVAKLEFIHKVVRAAALGEVPMRFGADAPASTAEAPADNGAAGATADAGGGAIAVGNGAIAFSDGSPPTMHDTSRITLVGAAPPAGPGELPVNPDAPAGPTPQSPAPDEAADAPQPPAGTPAPLPV
;
A
#
# COMPACT_ATOMS: atom_id res chain seq x y z
N MET A 1 2.15 9.24 -6.09
CA MET A 1 3.43 9.93 -5.88
C MET A 1 3.92 10.54 -7.16
N ARG A 2 3.95 11.87 -7.17
CA ARG A 2 4.47 12.72 -8.24
C ARG A 2 5.88 12.27 -8.62
N LEU A 3 6.17 12.25 -9.92
CA LEU A 3 7.53 12.10 -10.40
C LEU A 3 8.35 13.32 -9.96
N LEU A 4 9.46 13.06 -9.28
CA LEU A 4 10.40 14.09 -8.89
C LEU A 4 11.53 14.15 -9.92
N THR A 5 12.17 15.32 -10.01
CA THR A 5 13.32 15.54 -10.87
C THR A 5 14.47 16.07 -10.04
N CYS A 6 15.69 15.73 -10.43
CA CYS A 6 16.89 16.32 -9.87
C CYS A 6 16.87 17.84 -10.15
N GLY A 7 16.90 18.65 -9.10
CA GLY A 7 16.90 20.11 -9.20
C GLY A 7 18.10 20.72 -9.95
N HIS A 8 19.10 19.92 -10.33
CA HIS A 8 20.22 20.35 -11.16
C HIS A 8 20.11 19.95 -12.63
N CYS A 9 20.00 18.65 -12.94
CA CYS A 9 20.06 18.15 -14.31
C CYS A 9 18.69 17.77 -14.91
N GLY A 10 17.60 17.86 -14.13
CA GLY A 10 16.25 17.49 -14.58
C GLY A 10 16.00 15.99 -14.73
N GLN A 11 16.99 15.13 -14.45
CA GLN A 11 16.83 13.68 -14.47
C GLN A 11 15.71 13.26 -13.52
N ARG A 12 14.83 12.36 -13.97
CA ARG A 12 13.79 11.78 -13.10
C ARG A 12 14.43 10.98 -11.96
N VAL A 13 13.89 11.18 -10.77
CA VAL A 13 14.30 10.52 -9.53
C VAL A 13 13.07 10.06 -8.77
N PHE A 14 13.26 9.02 -7.97
CA PHE A 14 12.28 8.50 -7.05
C PHE A 14 12.38 9.21 -5.70
N PHE A 15 11.31 9.12 -4.92
CA PHE A 15 11.16 9.84 -3.66
C PHE A 15 12.23 9.48 -2.63
N GLU A 16 12.84 8.30 -2.76
CA GLU A 16 13.83 7.72 -1.87
C GLU A 16 15.27 8.03 -2.31
N ASN A 17 15.46 8.59 -3.51
CA ASN A 17 16.81 8.86 -4.00
C ASN A 17 17.50 9.91 -3.12
N VAL A 18 18.71 9.57 -2.71
CA VAL A 18 19.65 10.42 -1.96
C VAL A 18 20.79 10.96 -2.84
N LEU A 19 20.93 10.40 -4.05
CA LEU A 19 21.89 10.80 -5.07
C LEU A 19 21.22 10.78 -6.44
N CYS A 20 21.62 11.70 -7.31
CA CYS A 20 21.21 11.67 -8.70
C CYS A 20 22.11 10.71 -9.49
N GLY A 21 21.54 9.64 -10.05
CA GLY A 21 22.30 8.68 -10.85
C GLY A 21 22.91 9.24 -12.14
N ALA A 22 22.48 10.42 -12.61
CA ALA A 22 22.99 11.07 -13.82
C ALA A 22 24.11 12.09 -13.54
N CYS A 23 23.91 13.00 -12.59
CA CYS A 23 24.87 14.08 -12.30
C CYS A 23 25.66 13.88 -11.00
N GLY A 24 25.40 12.84 -10.22
CA GLY A 24 26.13 12.49 -8.99
C GLY A 24 25.86 13.40 -7.78
N HIS A 25 25.08 14.47 -7.92
CA HIS A 25 24.80 15.38 -6.80
C HIS A 25 23.95 14.72 -5.73
N ALA A 26 24.16 15.12 -4.47
CA ALA A 26 23.31 14.75 -3.35
C ALA A 26 21.90 15.31 -3.55
N LEU A 27 20.90 14.56 -3.10
CA LEU A 27 19.49 14.91 -3.22
C LEU A 27 18.85 15.00 -1.84
N GLY A 28 17.89 15.90 -1.69
CA GLY A 28 17.07 15.99 -0.50
C GLY A 28 15.69 16.54 -0.82
N PHE A 29 14.67 15.93 -0.25
CA PHE A 29 13.29 16.37 -0.44
C PHE A 29 12.99 17.55 0.47
N ALA A 30 12.61 18.69 -0.11
CA ALA A 30 12.20 19.89 0.61
C ALA A 30 10.67 19.90 0.74
N PRO A 31 10.11 19.60 1.95
CA PRO A 31 8.66 19.43 2.11
C PRO A 31 7.85 20.70 1.86
N ASP A 32 8.41 21.88 2.13
CA ASP A 32 7.69 23.15 1.92
C ASP A 32 7.67 23.57 0.44
N GLU A 33 8.60 23.04 -0.37
CA GLU A 33 8.65 23.23 -1.83
C GLU A 33 8.03 22.06 -2.60
N MET A 34 7.71 20.95 -1.93
CA MET A 34 7.25 19.70 -2.52
C MET A 34 8.14 19.22 -3.69
N ALA A 35 9.46 19.36 -3.53
CA ALA A 35 10.44 19.13 -4.59
C ALA A 35 11.71 18.41 -4.10
N MET A 36 12.39 17.72 -5.02
CA MET A 36 13.70 17.14 -4.78
C MET A 36 14.79 18.14 -5.18
N ILE A 37 15.57 18.59 -4.21
CA ILE A 37 16.62 19.60 -4.39
C ILE A 37 17.97 18.90 -4.52
N ALA A 38 18.82 19.41 -5.41
CA ALA A 38 20.19 18.92 -5.58
C ALA A 38 21.19 19.79 -4.80
N PHE A 39 22.23 19.17 -4.25
CA PHE A 39 23.18 19.82 -3.36
C PHE A 39 24.63 19.43 -3.65
N ASP A 40 25.52 20.40 -3.40
CA ASP A 40 26.94 20.16 -3.15
C ASP A 40 27.14 19.87 -1.67
N LEU A 41 27.83 18.76 -1.38
CA LEU A 41 28.13 18.38 0.00
C LEU A 41 29.30 19.21 0.54
N PRO A 42 29.23 19.70 1.79
CA PRO A 42 30.37 20.34 2.40
C PRO A 42 31.52 19.32 2.57
N PRO A 43 32.79 19.75 2.56
CA PRO A 43 33.95 18.84 2.63
C PRO A 43 33.99 17.91 3.86
N ALA A 44 33.24 18.25 4.91
CA ALA A 44 33.13 17.50 6.16
C ALA A 44 31.82 16.71 6.30
N ALA A 45 30.98 16.64 5.26
CA ALA A 45 29.77 15.82 5.30
C ALA A 45 30.13 14.32 5.28
N PRO A 46 29.38 13.48 6.02
CA PRO A 46 29.49 12.03 5.88
C PRO A 46 29.18 11.62 4.43
N ALA A 47 29.81 10.53 3.97
CA ALA A 47 29.50 9.97 2.67
C ALA A 47 28.03 9.53 2.67
N ILE A 48 27.25 10.04 1.72
CA ILE A 48 25.88 9.60 1.52
C ILE A 48 25.94 8.33 0.68
N GLU A 49 25.73 7.20 1.34
CA GLU A 49 25.63 5.92 0.66
C GLU A 49 24.18 5.67 0.29
N ALA A 50 23.92 5.09 -0.89
CA ALA A 50 22.60 4.56 -1.15
C ALA A 50 22.37 3.37 -0.22
N VAL A 51 21.42 3.44 0.71
CA VAL A 51 20.95 2.23 1.38
C VAL A 51 20.39 1.33 0.29
N ALA A 52 20.99 0.14 0.11
CA ALA A 52 20.45 -0.84 -0.81
C ALA A 52 19.01 -1.16 -0.36
N ALA A 53 18.02 -0.67 -1.09
CA ALA A 53 16.70 -1.28 -1.06
C ALA A 53 16.91 -2.73 -1.52
N ASP A 54 16.66 -3.69 -0.64
CA ASP A 54 16.82 -5.10 -0.92
C ASP A 54 15.99 -5.48 -2.15
N SER A 55 16.63 -5.47 -3.31
CA SER A 55 16.19 -6.18 -4.51
C SER A 55 16.97 -7.49 -4.67
N ALA A 56 17.77 -7.89 -3.67
CA ALA A 56 18.57 -9.10 -3.74
C ALA A 56 17.74 -10.29 -3.25
N PRO A 57 17.61 -11.39 -4.03
CA PRO A 57 16.97 -12.60 -3.55
C PRO A 57 17.74 -13.13 -2.34
N ALA A 58 17.03 -13.38 -1.24
CA ALA A 58 17.58 -13.98 -0.04
C ALA A 58 18.38 -15.24 -0.41
N THR A 59 19.67 -15.25 -0.06
CA THR A 59 20.47 -16.45 -0.17
C THR A 59 20.01 -17.42 0.91
N VAL A 60 19.29 -18.46 0.50
CA VAL A 60 18.89 -19.57 1.37
C VAL A 60 20.17 -20.29 1.83
N PRO A 61 20.50 -20.33 3.14
CA PRO A 61 21.60 -21.16 3.61
C PRO A 61 21.23 -22.64 3.43
N PRO A 62 22.19 -23.52 3.09
CA PRO A 62 21.90 -24.93 2.86
C PRO A 62 21.38 -25.58 4.15
N SER A 63 20.19 -26.18 4.04
CA SER A 63 19.55 -27.00 5.07
C SER A 63 20.50 -28.10 5.56
N ALA A 64 20.91 -28.01 6.82
CA ALA A 64 21.52 -29.12 7.52
C ALA A 64 20.41 -30.04 8.04
N ALA A 65 20.28 -31.19 7.40
CA ALA A 65 19.47 -32.30 7.85
C ALA A 65 19.86 -32.74 9.28
N GLY A 66 18.87 -32.97 10.14
CA GLY A 66 19.05 -33.71 11.38
C GLY A 66 18.12 -33.29 12.53
N LEU A 67 16.85 -33.72 12.50
CA LEU A 67 16.03 -33.80 13.70
C LEU A 67 16.15 -35.22 14.28
N PRO A 68 16.46 -35.40 15.59
CA PRO A 68 15.99 -36.55 16.33
C PRO A 68 14.69 -36.19 17.06
N GLY A 69 13.66 -36.98 16.82
CA GLY A 69 12.36 -36.83 17.44
C GLY A 69 12.40 -37.04 18.96
N GLN A 70 11.48 -36.36 19.65
CA GLN A 70 11.05 -36.73 20.98
C GLN A 70 9.54 -36.56 21.08
N SER A 71 8.95 -37.63 21.57
CA SER A 71 7.54 -37.93 21.75
C SER A 71 6.83 -37.03 22.76
N ASP A 72 5.62 -36.60 22.41
CA ASP A 72 4.60 -36.11 23.33
C ASP A 72 4.24 -37.15 24.40
N PRO A 73 3.81 -36.70 25.57
CA PRO A 73 2.68 -37.32 26.23
C PRO A 73 1.51 -36.35 26.36
N ALA A 74 0.34 -36.86 26.00
CA ALA A 74 -0.96 -36.24 26.20
C ALA A 74 -1.20 -35.81 27.65
N SER A 75 -1.78 -34.61 27.82
CA SER A 75 -2.38 -34.16 29.06
C SER A 75 -3.67 -33.39 28.75
N THR A 76 -4.78 -34.06 28.99
CA THR A 76 -6.12 -33.49 29.13
C THR A 76 -6.16 -32.39 30.19
N ALA A 77 -6.55 -31.17 29.81
CA ALA A 77 -7.05 -30.16 30.74
C ALA A 77 -8.08 -29.25 30.04
N THR A 78 -9.35 -29.50 30.36
CA THR A 78 -10.47 -28.56 30.26
C THR A 78 -10.20 -27.32 31.12
N GLY A 79 -10.42 -26.11 30.58
CA GLY A 79 -10.54 -24.90 31.40
C GLY A 79 -10.23 -23.59 30.68
N ALA A 80 -11.28 -22.82 30.39
CA ALA A 80 -11.33 -21.35 30.26
C ALA A 80 -10.31 -20.65 29.34
N HIS A 81 -10.79 -20.20 28.17
CA HIS A 81 -10.19 -19.09 27.45
C HIS A 81 -10.37 -17.79 28.26
N PRO A 82 -9.31 -17.01 28.55
CA PRO A 82 -9.48 -15.63 28.95
C PRO A 82 -9.69 -14.75 27.70
N SER A 83 -10.73 -13.92 27.74
CA SER A 83 -10.98 -12.81 26.81
C SER A 83 -9.77 -11.89 26.67
N PRO A 84 -9.54 -11.26 25.51
CA PRO A 84 -8.60 -10.15 25.43
C PRO A 84 -9.23 -8.93 26.12
N ALA A 85 -8.81 -8.69 27.36
CA ALA A 85 -8.99 -7.40 27.99
C ALA A 85 -8.10 -6.38 27.28
N THR A 86 -8.61 -5.16 27.14
CA THR A 86 -7.86 -3.94 26.81
C THR A 86 -6.55 -3.90 27.59
N ALA A 87 -5.45 -4.19 26.90
CA ALA A 87 -4.12 -4.13 27.48
C ALA A 87 -3.70 -2.66 27.56
N ALA A 88 -3.52 -2.17 28.79
CA ALA A 88 -2.81 -0.92 29.04
C ALA A 88 -1.41 -0.97 28.40
N PRO A 89 -0.84 0.18 27.96
CA PRO A 89 0.48 0.22 27.35
C PRO A 89 1.52 -0.35 28.31
N VAL A 90 2.24 -1.36 27.84
CA VAL A 90 3.34 -2.00 28.58
C VAL A 90 4.57 -1.11 28.48
N PRO A 91 5.32 -0.86 29.57
CA PRO A 91 6.56 -0.11 29.49
C PRO A 91 7.63 -0.98 28.83
N ALA A 92 8.06 -0.59 27.63
CA ALA A 92 9.16 -1.23 26.91
C ALA A 92 10.50 -0.91 27.59
N THR A 93 11.37 -1.91 27.72
CA THR A 93 12.60 -1.82 28.55
C THR A 93 13.91 -1.70 27.76
N GLU A 94 13.89 -1.52 26.44
CA GLU A 94 15.12 -1.29 25.63
C GLU A 94 14.88 -0.33 24.44
N ASP A 95 14.11 0.75 24.67
CA ASP A 95 13.74 1.70 23.61
C ASP A 95 14.74 2.87 23.49
N GLU A 96 15.20 3.13 22.27
CA GLU A 96 15.96 4.34 21.93
C GLU A 96 15.01 5.43 21.43
N THR A 97 15.25 6.68 21.84
CA THR A 97 14.52 7.84 21.31
C THR A 97 15.12 8.28 19.98
N ALA A 98 14.28 8.69 19.01
CA ALA A 98 14.70 9.06 17.65
C ALA A 98 15.73 10.20 17.54
N SER A 99 16.00 10.93 18.63
CA SER A 99 17.14 11.84 18.77
C SER A 99 17.53 11.98 20.23
N ALA A 100 18.82 11.96 20.53
CA ALA A 100 19.32 12.40 21.82
C ALA A 100 19.04 13.92 21.98
N PRO A 101 18.53 14.38 23.14
CA PRO A 101 18.39 15.80 23.41
C PRO A 101 19.77 16.49 23.38
N GLY A 102 19.91 17.53 22.54
CA GLY A 102 21.16 18.29 22.39
C GLY A 102 22.05 17.90 21.19
N ALA A 103 21.57 17.08 20.26
CA ALA A 103 22.28 16.82 19.01
C ALA A 103 22.55 18.12 18.24
N ALA A 104 23.80 18.31 17.78
CA ALA A 104 24.18 19.47 16.99
C ALA A 104 23.39 19.54 15.68
N LEU A 105 23.01 20.76 15.26
CA LEU A 105 22.32 20.95 14.00
C LEU A 105 23.24 20.55 12.83
N PRO A 106 22.75 19.74 11.88
CA PRO A 106 23.49 19.48 10.65
C PRO A 106 23.81 20.78 9.91
N PRO A 107 24.98 20.88 9.25
CA PRO A 107 25.36 22.08 8.51
C PRO A 107 24.44 22.28 7.31
N VAL A 108 24.27 23.54 6.91
CA VAL A 108 23.57 23.92 5.67
C VAL A 108 24.29 23.31 4.47
N TRP A 109 23.52 22.73 3.55
CA TRP A 109 24.03 22.25 2.27
C TRP A 109 23.83 23.30 1.18
N SER A 110 24.79 23.39 0.27
CA SER A 110 24.75 24.35 -0.83
C SER A 110 23.87 23.81 -1.95
N ARG A 111 22.75 24.49 -2.25
CA ARG A 111 21.89 24.12 -3.39
C ARG A 111 22.65 24.21 -4.71
N VAL A 112 22.29 23.35 -5.66
CA VAL A 112 22.80 23.37 -7.02
C VAL A 112 21.64 23.37 -8.02
N GLY A 113 21.72 24.24 -9.03
CA GLY A 113 20.78 24.32 -10.16
C GLY A 113 19.43 24.97 -9.86
N SER A 114 19.09 25.20 -8.59
CA SER A 114 17.87 25.91 -8.18
C SER A 114 18.17 26.89 -7.04
N ASP A 115 17.66 28.11 -7.16
CA ASP A 115 17.64 29.09 -6.08
C ASP A 115 16.53 28.74 -5.08
N GLY A 116 16.68 29.15 -3.82
CA GLY A 116 15.67 28.92 -2.79
C GLY A 116 16.20 29.15 -1.37
N PRO A 117 15.37 28.94 -0.33
CA PRO A 117 15.78 29.11 1.05
C PRO A 117 16.93 28.17 1.41
N ALA A 118 17.79 28.58 2.34
CA ALA A 118 18.86 27.73 2.83
C ALA A 118 18.27 26.49 3.53
N LEU A 119 18.83 25.31 3.22
CA LEU A 119 18.37 24.03 3.73
C LEU A 119 19.53 23.27 4.39
N ARG A 120 19.19 22.51 5.42
CA ARG A 120 20.07 21.54 6.06
C ARG A 120 19.42 20.17 6.04
N PRO A 121 20.18 19.07 5.97
CA PRO A 121 19.60 17.73 6.01
C PRO A 121 19.02 17.45 7.40
N CYS A 122 18.04 16.55 7.46
CA CYS A 122 17.61 15.94 8.73
C CYS A 122 18.80 15.25 9.42
N ALA A 123 18.89 15.30 10.75
CA ALA A 123 19.93 14.57 11.48
C ALA A 123 19.88 13.05 11.19
N ASN A 124 18.69 12.45 11.06
CA ASN A 124 18.53 11.03 10.70
C ASN A 124 18.92 10.73 9.24
N TYR A 125 19.01 11.75 8.39
CA TYR A 125 19.56 11.59 7.04
C TYR A 125 21.08 11.41 7.15
N VAL A 126 21.78 12.33 7.80
CA VAL A 126 23.25 12.31 7.85
C VAL A 126 23.85 11.27 8.80
N ASN A 127 23.19 10.99 9.92
CA ASN A 127 23.73 10.11 10.95
C ASN A 127 23.35 8.65 10.71
N GLU A 128 22.10 8.43 10.26
CA GLU A 128 21.51 7.10 10.27
C GLU A 128 21.17 6.56 8.87
N ASN A 129 21.18 7.44 7.86
CA ASN A 129 20.81 7.15 6.48
C ASN A 129 19.39 6.58 6.32
N VAL A 130 18.47 6.93 7.23
CA VAL A 130 17.08 6.44 7.22
C VAL A 130 16.07 7.45 6.66
N CYS A 131 16.53 8.67 6.36
CA CYS A 131 15.73 9.80 5.91
C CYS A 131 16.41 10.51 4.74
N ASN A 132 15.65 11.26 3.95
CA ASN A 132 16.18 12.15 2.92
C ASN A 132 15.47 13.52 2.87
N TRP A 133 14.65 13.84 3.87
CA TRP A 133 13.96 15.12 3.95
C TRP A 133 14.88 16.21 4.50
N MET A 134 14.69 17.42 3.96
CA MET A 134 15.42 18.62 4.34
C MET A 134 14.67 19.40 5.42
N VAL A 135 15.41 20.29 6.06
CA VAL A 135 14.92 21.21 7.10
C VAL A 135 15.35 22.62 6.73
N ALA A 136 14.48 23.60 6.93
CA ALA A 136 14.83 25.01 6.78
C ALA A 136 16.02 25.37 7.69
N ALA A 137 16.94 26.19 7.20
CA ALA A 137 18.16 26.53 7.93
C ALA A 137 17.89 27.31 9.24
N ASP A 138 16.77 28.04 9.31
CA ASP A 138 16.32 28.81 10.47
C ASP A 138 15.44 28.01 11.44
N ASP A 139 14.97 26.82 11.06
CA ASP A 139 14.26 25.93 11.97
C ASP A 139 15.25 25.41 13.05
N PRO A 140 14.92 25.51 14.35
CA PRO A 140 15.82 25.14 15.43
C PRO A 140 15.95 23.62 15.66
N ASN A 141 15.13 22.78 15.01
CA ASN A 141 15.05 21.34 15.33
C ASN A 141 15.94 20.48 14.43
N PRO A 142 16.86 19.65 14.95
CA PRO A 142 17.77 18.84 14.13
C PRO A 142 17.05 17.87 13.17
N LEU A 143 15.84 17.44 13.52
CA LEU A 143 15.01 16.51 12.74
C LEU A 143 14.08 17.25 11.76
N CYS A 144 13.75 16.62 10.63
CA CYS A 144 12.72 17.11 9.72
C CYS A 144 11.30 16.88 10.27
N ARG A 145 10.30 17.53 9.65
CA ARG A 145 8.88 17.41 10.01
C ARG A 145 8.39 15.97 10.13
N SER A 146 8.90 15.06 9.29
CA SER A 146 8.57 13.63 9.39
C SER A 146 9.26 12.94 10.57
N CYS A 147 10.57 13.12 10.75
CA CYS A 147 11.28 12.42 11.83
C CYS A 147 10.91 12.96 13.23
N ARG A 148 10.41 14.20 13.36
CA ARG A 148 9.88 14.74 14.62
C ARG A 148 8.66 13.98 15.14
N THR A 149 7.91 13.31 14.27
CA THR A 149 6.76 12.51 14.70
C THR A 149 7.17 11.12 15.20
N THR A 150 8.40 10.65 14.97
CA THR A 150 8.85 9.37 15.54
C THR A 150 9.43 9.60 16.93
N HIS A 151 8.82 8.99 17.95
CA HIS A 151 9.31 9.12 19.32
C HIS A 151 10.22 7.95 19.70
N VAL A 152 9.76 6.72 19.43
CA VAL A 152 10.51 5.48 19.69
C VAL A 152 10.99 4.87 18.38
N ILE A 153 12.28 4.51 18.34
CA ILE A 153 12.91 3.81 17.22
C ILE A 153 13.35 2.40 17.64
N PRO A 154 13.58 1.49 16.67
CA PRO A 154 14.10 0.16 16.95
C PRO A 154 15.50 0.24 17.58
N ALA A 155 15.84 -0.69 18.48
CA ALA A 155 17.17 -0.76 19.07
C ALA A 155 18.24 -1.03 17.98
N LEU A 156 19.14 -0.07 17.75
CA LEU A 156 20.05 -0.10 16.60
C LEU A 156 21.26 -1.04 16.76
N GLY A 157 21.37 -1.72 17.91
CA GLY A 157 22.39 -2.75 18.16
C GLY A 157 22.17 -4.06 17.39
N LYS A 158 21.00 -4.25 16.77
CA LYS A 158 20.68 -5.42 15.93
C LYS A 158 20.83 -5.07 14.45
N ASP A 159 21.49 -5.95 13.69
CA ASP A 159 21.89 -5.68 12.30
C ASP A 159 20.73 -5.27 11.38
N ASP A 160 19.57 -5.94 11.49
CA ASP A 160 18.40 -5.68 10.66
C ASP A 160 17.58 -4.45 11.08
N ASN A 161 17.68 -4.01 12.33
CA ASN A 161 16.79 -2.99 12.89
C ASN A 161 16.91 -1.63 12.18
N ARG A 162 18.11 -1.30 11.70
CA ARG A 162 18.33 -0.09 10.88
C ARG A 162 17.63 -0.18 9.52
N ARG A 163 17.62 -1.36 8.89
CA ARG A 163 16.92 -1.63 7.62
C ARG A 163 15.41 -1.54 7.81
N TYR A 164 14.89 -2.13 8.89
CA TYR A 164 13.47 -2.03 9.25
C TYR A 164 13.05 -0.58 9.53
N TRP A 165 13.87 0.16 10.28
CA TRP A 165 13.62 1.57 10.53
C TRP A 165 13.57 2.39 9.23
N PHE A 166 14.51 2.18 8.31
CA PHE A 166 14.49 2.82 6.99
C PHE A 166 13.19 2.53 6.22
N ALA A 167 12.75 1.26 6.18
CA ALA A 167 11.54 0.86 5.47
C ALA A 167 10.27 1.50 6.08
N LEU A 168 10.17 1.52 7.41
CA LEU A 168 9.06 2.16 8.14
C LEU A 168 9.03 3.67 7.90
N GLU A 169 10.18 4.33 8.05
CA GLU A 169 10.31 5.77 7.82
C GLU A 169 10.04 6.15 6.35
N GLN A 170 10.42 5.29 5.40
CA GLN A 170 10.09 5.47 3.99
C GLN A 170 8.57 5.39 3.76
N ALA A 171 7.91 4.35 4.27
CA ALA A 171 6.46 4.19 4.16
C ALA A 171 5.70 5.34 4.83
N LYS A 172 6.12 5.76 6.03
CA LYS A 172 5.58 6.92 6.74
C LYS A 172 5.72 8.20 5.92
N ARG A 173 6.90 8.48 5.33
CA ARG A 173 7.09 9.69 4.51
C ARG A 173 6.21 9.72 3.27
N ARG A 174 5.87 8.56 2.69
CA ARG A 174 4.90 8.50 1.57
C ARG A 174 3.51 8.93 2.03
N LEU A 175 3.05 8.44 3.18
CA LEU A 175 1.81 8.92 3.81
C LEU A 175 1.87 10.44 4.05
N LEU A 176 2.92 10.93 4.73
CA LEU A 176 3.03 12.33 5.09
C LEU A 176 3.12 13.26 3.86
N TYR A 177 3.76 12.81 2.78
CA TYR A 177 3.75 13.52 1.50
C TYR A 177 2.32 13.74 0.99
N THR A 178 1.49 12.70 0.99
CA THR A 178 0.10 12.80 0.55
C THR A 178 -0.71 13.71 1.47
N LEU A 179 -0.49 13.65 2.78
CA LEU A 179 -1.14 14.56 3.73
C LEU A 179 -0.76 16.03 3.47
N LEU A 180 0.51 16.32 3.14
CA LEU A 180 0.94 17.66 2.71
C LEU A 180 0.21 18.11 1.44
N CYS A 181 0.13 17.25 0.41
CA CYS A 181 -0.61 17.54 -0.83
C CYS A 181 -2.09 17.84 -0.57
N LEU A 182 -2.69 17.18 0.43
CA LEU A 182 -4.08 17.37 0.82
C LEU A 182 -4.30 18.54 1.77
N GLY A 183 -3.24 19.25 2.18
CA GLY A 183 -3.33 20.36 3.13
C GLY A 183 -3.67 19.92 4.57
N LEU A 184 -3.40 18.66 4.93
CA LEU A 184 -3.71 18.09 6.24
C LEU A 184 -2.49 18.18 7.17
N PRO A 185 -2.58 18.95 8.28
CA PRO A 185 -1.48 19.07 9.26
C PRO A 185 -1.22 17.77 10.04
N PHE A 186 0.02 17.58 10.46
CA PHE A 186 0.46 16.49 11.34
C PHE A 186 1.50 16.99 12.37
N PRO A 187 1.14 17.95 13.25
CA PRO A 187 2.08 18.45 14.25
C PRO A 187 2.57 17.29 15.13
N PRO A 188 3.86 17.22 15.50
CA PRO A 188 4.33 16.19 16.41
C PRO A 188 3.74 16.38 17.82
N LYS A 189 3.53 15.29 18.56
CA LYS A 189 3.05 15.37 19.96
C LYS A 189 3.97 16.19 20.89
N THR A 190 5.22 16.41 20.53
CA THR A 190 6.13 17.28 21.28
C THR A 190 5.78 18.77 21.16
N GLU A 191 5.07 19.15 20.09
CA GLU A 191 4.62 20.53 19.84
C GLU A 191 3.13 20.69 20.19
N ASP A 192 2.30 19.69 19.90
CA ASP A 192 0.88 19.63 20.28
C ASP A 192 0.59 18.33 21.06
N PRO A 193 0.74 18.30 22.39
CA PRO A 193 0.58 17.07 23.18
C PRO A 193 -0.82 16.44 23.08
N GLU A 194 -1.86 17.26 22.93
CA GLU A 194 -3.26 16.82 22.92
C GLU A 194 -3.68 16.31 21.53
N HIS A 195 -3.36 17.05 20.46
CA HIS A 195 -3.87 16.76 19.11
C HIS A 195 -2.78 16.31 18.13
N GLY A 196 -1.52 16.29 18.54
CA GLY A 196 -0.40 15.92 17.69
C GLY A 196 -0.31 14.42 17.42
N LEU A 197 0.53 14.11 16.44
CA LEU A 197 0.83 12.78 15.93
C LEU A 197 2.18 12.29 16.48
N SER A 198 2.24 11.03 16.89
CA SER A 198 3.47 10.35 17.26
C SER A 198 3.48 8.93 16.72
N PHE A 199 4.67 8.42 16.39
CA PHE A 199 4.92 7.08 15.92
C PHE A 199 5.89 6.37 16.86
N HIS A 200 5.53 5.14 17.26
CA HIS A 200 6.40 4.23 17.98
C HIS A 200 6.69 3.01 17.10
N PHE A 201 7.97 2.74 16.87
CA PHE A 201 8.44 1.55 16.16
C PHE A 201 9.00 0.57 17.18
N LEU A 202 8.15 -0.36 17.59
CA LEU A 202 8.45 -1.26 18.70
C LEU A 202 8.83 -2.65 18.22
N GLU A 203 9.80 -3.25 18.91
CA GLU A 203 10.18 -4.64 18.73
C GLU A 203 9.55 -5.51 19.81
N GLN A 204 8.99 -6.65 19.40
CA GLN A 204 8.55 -7.66 20.35
C GLN A 204 9.76 -8.44 20.88
N VAL A 205 10.26 -8.04 22.05
CA VAL A 205 11.40 -8.68 22.72
C VAL A 205 11.01 -9.91 23.57
N ASP A 206 9.80 -9.92 24.12
CA ASP A 206 9.25 -11.05 24.88
C ASP A 206 8.07 -11.68 24.10
N PRO A 207 8.12 -12.98 23.75
CA PRO A 207 7.00 -13.69 23.14
C PRO A 207 5.68 -13.59 23.92
N ALA A 208 5.72 -13.39 25.24
CA ALA A 208 4.54 -13.21 26.08
C ALA A 208 3.95 -11.79 26.01
N GLN A 209 4.72 -10.79 25.56
CA GLN A 209 4.29 -9.40 25.43
C GLN A 209 4.17 -9.03 23.95
N ARG A 210 2.99 -9.26 23.38
CA ARG A 210 2.77 -8.94 21.96
C ARG A 210 2.77 -7.43 21.74
N VAL A 211 3.59 -6.98 20.81
CA VAL A 211 3.51 -5.63 20.25
C VAL A 211 2.46 -5.65 19.14
N LEU A 212 1.34 -4.98 19.38
CA LEU A 212 0.27 -4.83 18.40
C LEU A 212 0.45 -3.51 17.65
N THR A 213 0.24 -3.56 16.33
CA THR A 213 0.09 -2.37 15.51
C THR A 213 -1.30 -1.77 15.76
N GLY A 214 -1.37 -0.45 15.92
CA GLY A 214 -2.63 0.24 16.21
C GLY A 214 -2.46 1.72 16.52
N HIS A 215 -3.58 2.37 16.81
CA HIS A 215 -3.68 3.78 17.12
C HIS A 215 -4.33 4.02 18.50
N ASP A 216 -3.76 4.94 19.28
CA ASP A 216 -4.31 5.41 20.55
C ASP A 216 -4.10 6.94 20.68
N HIS A 217 -5.16 7.74 20.57
CA HIS A 217 -5.15 9.19 20.76
C HIS A 217 -3.97 9.93 20.07
N GLY A 218 -3.73 9.62 18.79
CA GLY A 218 -2.64 10.21 17.98
C GLY A 218 -1.27 9.58 18.19
N LEU A 219 -1.15 8.53 19.00
CA LEU A 219 0.00 7.63 19.00
C LEU A 219 -0.28 6.45 18.07
N ILE A 220 0.50 6.33 17.00
CA ILE A 220 0.46 5.19 16.08
C ILE A 220 1.64 4.27 16.41
N THR A 221 1.35 3.05 16.82
CA THR A 221 2.38 2.03 17.12
C THR A 221 2.45 1.04 15.96
N LEU A 222 3.66 0.74 15.49
CA LEU A 222 3.92 -0.33 14.53
C LEU A 222 4.90 -1.33 15.12
N ASN A 223 4.60 -2.62 14.94
CA ASN A 223 5.57 -3.68 15.18
C ASN A 223 6.60 -3.69 14.05
N ILE A 224 7.89 -3.58 14.40
CA ILE A 224 8.96 -3.49 13.40
C ILE A 224 9.09 -4.77 12.56
N ALA A 225 8.59 -5.90 13.07
CA ALA A 225 8.54 -7.17 12.34
C ALA A 225 7.74 -7.05 11.03
N GLU A 226 6.81 -6.09 10.92
CA GLU A 226 6.07 -5.85 9.68
C GLU A 226 6.96 -5.33 8.53
N ALA A 227 8.13 -4.79 8.86
CA ALA A 227 9.12 -4.36 7.88
C ALA A 227 9.95 -5.53 7.31
N ASP A 228 9.84 -6.73 7.89
CA ASP A 228 10.33 -7.96 7.27
C ASP A 228 9.32 -8.46 6.23
N ASP A 229 9.74 -8.53 4.98
CA ASP A 229 8.93 -9.01 3.86
C ASP A 229 8.48 -10.46 4.05
N ALA A 230 9.35 -11.33 4.59
CA ALA A 230 9.01 -12.73 4.83
C ALA A 230 7.94 -12.87 5.91
N HIS A 231 8.13 -12.16 7.03
CA HIS A 231 7.12 -12.08 8.09
C HIS A 231 5.79 -11.54 7.56
N ARG A 232 5.82 -10.43 6.79
CA ARG A 232 4.61 -9.80 6.27
C ARG A 232 3.85 -10.70 5.31
N GLU A 233 4.54 -11.45 4.45
CA GLU A 233 3.92 -12.42 3.54
C GLU A 233 3.31 -13.62 4.26
N ALA A 234 4.00 -14.11 5.31
CA ALA A 234 3.46 -15.16 6.18
C ALA A 234 2.18 -14.69 6.90
N MET A 235 2.20 -13.47 7.46
CA MET A 235 1.04 -12.86 8.11
C MET A 235 -0.12 -12.68 7.15
N ARG A 236 0.13 -12.10 5.97
CA ARG A 236 -0.87 -11.91 4.91
C ARG A 236 -1.59 -13.23 4.58
N THR A 237 -0.83 -14.31 4.42
CA THR A 237 -1.39 -15.64 4.14
C THR A 237 -2.19 -16.18 5.32
N SER A 238 -1.66 -16.11 6.54
CA SER A 238 -2.32 -16.64 7.75
C SER A 238 -3.63 -15.93 8.08
N MET A 239 -3.69 -14.61 7.85
CA MET A 239 -4.86 -13.77 8.09
C MET A 239 -5.82 -13.74 6.90
N HIS A 240 -5.52 -14.46 5.82
CA HIS A 240 -6.28 -14.46 4.57
C HIS A 240 -6.49 -13.04 4.01
N GLU A 241 -5.49 -12.18 4.18
CA GLU A 241 -5.50 -10.80 3.71
C GLU A 241 -5.07 -10.77 2.23
N PRO A 242 -5.82 -10.10 1.34
CA PRO A 242 -5.43 -10.00 -0.06
C PRO A 242 -4.28 -9.00 -0.28
N TYR A 243 -4.05 -8.08 0.67
CA TYR A 243 -3.09 -6.98 0.54
C TYR A 243 -2.56 -6.57 1.91
N ARG A 244 -1.24 -6.63 2.14
CA ARG A 244 -0.59 -6.18 3.38
C ARG A 244 0.73 -5.47 3.05
N THR A 245 0.79 -4.16 3.30
CA THR A 245 1.98 -3.33 3.06
C THR A 245 2.19 -2.35 4.20
N LEU A 246 3.43 -1.92 4.44
CA LEU A 246 3.74 -0.92 5.47
C LEU A 246 2.96 0.38 5.25
N VAL A 247 2.92 0.88 4.02
CA VAL A 247 2.18 2.12 3.70
C VAL A 247 0.68 1.92 3.88
N GLY A 248 0.15 0.72 3.65
CA GLY A 248 -1.23 0.36 3.94
C GLY A 248 -1.56 0.53 5.41
N HIS A 249 -0.75 -0.03 6.31
CA HIS A 249 -0.96 0.13 7.76
C HIS A 249 -0.82 1.58 8.21
N PHE A 250 0.22 2.31 7.77
CA PHE A 250 0.34 3.73 8.09
C PHE A 250 -0.91 4.52 7.67
N ARG A 251 -1.44 4.25 6.48
CA ARG A 251 -2.68 4.89 6.01
C ARG A 251 -3.87 4.52 6.88
N HIS A 252 -4.06 3.25 7.20
CA HIS A 252 -5.14 2.78 8.09
C HIS A 252 -5.07 3.49 9.46
N GLU A 253 -3.93 3.43 10.13
CA GLU A 253 -3.76 4.05 11.45
C GLU A 253 -3.90 5.58 11.42
N SER A 254 -3.47 6.21 10.33
CA SER A 254 -3.72 7.65 10.13
C SER A 254 -5.20 7.97 9.96
N GLY A 255 -6.01 7.01 9.49
CA GLY A 255 -7.45 7.15 9.38
C GLY A 255 -8.11 7.33 10.72
N HIS A 256 -7.73 6.55 11.74
CA HIS A 256 -8.18 6.76 13.12
C HIS A 256 -7.78 8.14 13.63
N TYR A 257 -6.51 8.53 13.43
CA TYR A 257 -6.05 9.85 13.82
C TYR A 257 -6.88 10.98 13.20
N TYR A 258 -7.14 10.93 11.88
CA TYR A 258 -7.92 11.96 11.20
C TYR A 258 -9.44 11.87 11.45
N TRP A 259 -9.96 10.74 11.94
CA TRP A 259 -11.33 10.70 12.46
C TRP A 259 -11.48 11.67 13.62
N ASP A 260 -10.56 11.63 14.59
CA ASP A 260 -10.58 12.54 15.74
C ASP A 260 -10.38 14.01 15.33
N ARG A 261 -9.59 14.27 14.28
CA ARG A 261 -9.28 15.63 13.82
C ARG A 261 -10.38 16.26 12.96
N LEU A 262 -11.09 15.44 12.18
CA LEU A 262 -12.03 15.90 11.14
C LEU A 262 -13.50 15.61 11.46
N ILE A 263 -13.79 14.53 12.20
CA ILE A 263 -15.15 14.04 12.44
C ILE A 263 -15.60 14.29 13.88
N ASP A 264 -14.77 13.95 14.87
CA ASP A 264 -15.19 14.08 16.27
C ASP A 264 -15.58 15.53 16.61
N GLY A 265 -16.78 15.67 17.17
CA GLY A 265 -17.51 16.92 17.42
C GLY A 265 -17.43 17.99 16.33
N SER A 266 -17.34 17.58 15.06
CA SER A 266 -17.59 18.43 13.91
C SER A 266 -19.03 18.28 13.41
N PRO A 267 -19.51 19.16 12.51
CA PRO A 267 -20.83 19.02 11.89
C PRO A 267 -20.99 17.74 11.04
N TRP A 268 -19.89 17.03 10.75
CA TRP A 268 -19.89 15.83 9.91
C TRP A 268 -20.27 14.55 10.65
N LEU A 269 -20.29 14.56 11.99
CA LEU A 269 -20.45 13.35 12.80
C LEU A 269 -21.72 12.55 12.46
N GLU A 270 -22.87 13.20 12.32
CA GLU A 270 -24.13 12.50 12.04
C GLU A 270 -24.18 11.96 10.60
N GLU A 271 -23.59 12.66 9.63
CA GLU A 271 -23.47 12.15 8.25
C GLU A 271 -22.48 10.97 8.19
N CYS A 272 -21.38 11.03 8.95
CA CYS A 272 -20.44 9.92 9.11
C CYS A 272 -21.16 8.69 9.70
N ARG A 273 -21.94 8.85 10.76
CA ARG A 273 -22.73 7.76 11.36
C ARG A 273 -23.74 7.15 10.40
N ALA A 274 -24.37 7.96 9.56
CA ALA A 274 -25.30 7.49 8.55
C ALA A 274 -24.62 6.60 7.48
N LEU A 275 -23.33 6.83 7.19
CA LEU A 275 -22.57 6.11 6.16
C LEU A 275 -21.78 4.90 6.69
N PHE A 276 -21.15 5.04 7.87
CA PHE A 276 -20.23 4.07 8.45
C PHE A 276 -20.84 3.26 9.60
N GLY A 277 -21.93 3.76 10.20
CA GLY A 277 -22.55 3.18 11.39
C GLY A 277 -22.22 3.94 12.67
N ASP A 278 -22.81 3.49 13.80
CA ASP A 278 -22.68 4.16 15.10
C ASP A 278 -21.35 3.82 15.78
N ASP A 279 -20.42 4.77 15.79
CA ASP A 279 -19.10 4.69 16.43
C ASP A 279 -19.13 4.43 17.94
N ARG A 280 -20.29 4.57 18.59
CA ARG A 280 -20.43 4.36 20.04
C ARG A 280 -20.60 2.90 20.44
N ALA A 281 -20.63 1.98 19.48
CA ALA A 281 -20.62 0.55 19.77
C ALA A 281 -19.36 0.19 20.58
N ASP A 282 -19.45 -0.81 21.46
CA ASP A 282 -18.27 -1.25 22.21
C ASP A 282 -17.27 -1.89 21.24
N TYR A 283 -16.10 -1.27 21.14
CA TYR A 283 -15.06 -1.66 20.19
C TYR A 283 -14.56 -3.10 20.44
N GLY A 284 -14.36 -3.46 21.72
CA GLY A 284 -13.84 -4.78 22.09
C GLY A 284 -14.84 -5.89 21.81
N GLU A 285 -16.11 -5.68 22.15
CA GLU A 285 -17.18 -6.63 21.84
C GLU A 285 -17.39 -6.78 20.33
N ALA A 286 -17.35 -5.68 19.57
CA ALA A 286 -17.52 -5.71 18.12
C ALA A 286 -16.39 -6.47 17.42
N LEU A 287 -15.14 -6.26 17.84
CA LEU A 287 -13.98 -6.98 17.32
C LEU A 287 -14.03 -8.48 17.68
N GLN A 288 -14.41 -8.81 18.92
CA GLN A 288 -14.57 -10.19 19.35
C GLN A 288 -15.67 -10.90 18.55
N HIS A 289 -16.79 -10.23 18.28
CA HIS A 289 -17.86 -10.74 17.43
C HIS A 289 -17.35 -11.00 16.01
N HIS A 290 -16.60 -10.05 15.41
CA HIS A 290 -16.02 -10.23 14.08
C HIS A 290 -15.11 -11.47 13.98
N TYR A 291 -14.22 -11.69 14.95
CA TYR A 291 -13.35 -12.87 14.94
C TYR A 291 -14.08 -14.18 15.21
N ASN A 292 -15.21 -14.15 15.94
CA ASN A 292 -15.99 -15.34 16.25
C ASN A 292 -16.95 -15.74 15.12
N GLU A 293 -17.60 -14.76 14.49
CA GLU A 293 -18.69 -14.99 13.54
C GLU A 293 -18.27 -14.74 12.08
N GLY A 294 -17.17 -14.01 11.86
CA GLY A 294 -16.73 -13.56 10.56
C GLY A 294 -17.54 -12.37 10.02
N PRO A 295 -17.19 -11.85 8.84
CA PRO A 295 -17.93 -10.77 8.21
C PRO A 295 -19.31 -11.27 7.70
N PRO A 296 -20.34 -10.41 7.65
CA PRO A 296 -21.63 -10.74 7.05
C PRO A 296 -21.49 -11.23 5.60
N ALA A 297 -22.30 -12.20 5.16
CA ALA A 297 -22.15 -12.81 3.82
C ALA A 297 -22.21 -11.80 2.65
N ASP A 298 -22.88 -10.67 2.83
CA ASP A 298 -23.04 -9.60 1.85
C ASP A 298 -21.97 -8.49 1.97
N TRP A 299 -20.95 -8.65 2.82
CA TRP A 299 -20.01 -7.60 3.18
C TRP A 299 -19.35 -6.94 1.96
N SER A 300 -18.99 -7.73 0.93
CA SER A 300 -18.28 -7.24 -0.26
C SER A 300 -19.10 -6.27 -1.11
N THR A 301 -20.41 -6.14 -0.85
CA THR A 301 -21.29 -5.18 -1.51
C THR A 301 -21.40 -3.84 -0.76
N ARG A 302 -20.91 -3.78 0.49
CA ARG A 302 -21.07 -2.64 1.40
C ARG A 302 -19.76 -2.10 1.99
N PHE A 303 -18.75 -2.94 2.09
CA PHE A 303 -17.48 -2.66 2.76
C PHE A 303 -16.31 -2.94 1.81
N VAL A 304 -15.22 -2.21 2.02
CA VAL A 304 -14.02 -2.32 1.18
C VAL A 304 -13.18 -3.56 1.52
N SER A 305 -13.26 -4.02 2.77
CA SER A 305 -12.61 -5.22 3.29
C SER A 305 -13.54 -5.95 4.27
N SER A 306 -13.21 -7.21 4.59
CA SER A 306 -13.90 -7.93 5.66
C SER A 306 -13.66 -7.26 7.01
N TYR A 307 -12.46 -6.75 7.26
CA TYR A 307 -12.09 -6.12 8.52
C TYR A 307 -12.85 -4.80 8.76
N ALA A 308 -13.17 -4.05 7.70
CA ALA A 308 -14.07 -2.89 7.77
C ALA A 308 -15.45 -3.22 8.36
N THR A 309 -15.87 -4.48 8.39
CA THR A 309 -17.14 -4.88 9.04
C THR A 309 -17.05 -4.96 10.56
N ALA A 310 -15.83 -4.95 11.12
CA ALA A 310 -15.60 -5.18 12.55
C ALA A 310 -16.15 -4.05 13.42
N HIS A 311 -15.99 -2.79 12.99
CA HIS A 311 -16.48 -1.62 13.71
C HIS A 311 -16.59 -0.41 12.77
N PRO A 312 -17.49 0.57 13.01
CA PRO A 312 -17.58 1.79 12.20
C PRO A 312 -16.28 2.60 12.12
N TRP A 313 -15.45 2.60 13.17
CA TRP A 313 -14.11 3.19 13.12
C TRP A 313 -13.16 2.45 12.17
N GLU A 314 -13.27 1.13 12.08
CA GLU A 314 -12.48 0.32 11.15
C GLU A 314 -12.93 0.54 9.71
N ASP A 315 -14.25 0.65 9.47
CA ASP A 315 -14.80 0.99 8.15
C ASP A 315 -14.31 2.37 7.67
N TRP A 316 -14.27 3.36 8.58
CA TRP A 316 -13.69 4.67 8.31
C TRP A 316 -12.20 4.56 7.99
N ALA A 317 -11.40 3.90 8.83
CA ALA A 317 -9.95 3.78 8.65
C ALA A 317 -9.58 3.04 7.35
N GLU A 318 -10.30 1.96 7.03
CA GLU A 318 -10.13 1.20 5.80
C GLU A 318 -10.50 2.03 4.56
N CYS A 319 -11.62 2.77 4.62
CA CYS A 319 -12.00 3.67 3.53
C CYS A 319 -11.04 4.85 3.38
N TRP A 320 -10.56 5.43 4.49
CA TRP A 320 -9.53 6.47 4.50
C TRP A 320 -8.24 5.97 3.84
N ALA A 321 -7.79 4.77 4.19
CA ALA A 321 -6.62 4.18 3.58
C ALA A 321 -6.79 3.98 2.07
N HIS A 322 -7.98 3.57 1.63
CA HIS A 322 -8.31 3.44 0.21
C HIS A 322 -8.41 4.78 -0.51
N TYR A 323 -8.94 5.82 0.14
CA TYR A 323 -8.94 7.17 -0.38
C TYR A 323 -7.51 7.60 -0.72
N LEU A 324 -6.59 7.51 0.23
CA LEU A 324 -5.17 7.82 -0.03
C LEU A 324 -4.54 6.90 -1.07
N HIS A 325 -4.94 5.63 -1.11
CA HIS A 325 -4.43 4.66 -2.08
C HIS A 325 -4.68 5.10 -3.52
N PHE A 326 -5.93 5.35 -3.90
CA PHE A 326 -6.22 5.67 -5.30
C PHE A 326 -5.76 7.07 -5.68
N MET A 327 -5.73 8.02 -4.72
CA MET A 327 -5.13 9.35 -4.93
C MET A 327 -3.66 9.21 -5.35
N ASP A 328 -2.86 8.49 -4.57
CA ASP A 328 -1.45 8.28 -4.86
C ASP A 328 -1.22 7.46 -6.12
N GLY A 329 -2.07 6.45 -6.35
CA GLY A 329 -2.01 5.61 -7.54
C GLY A 329 -2.29 6.39 -8.82
N LEU A 330 -3.36 7.19 -8.86
CA LEU A 330 -3.68 8.07 -9.98
C LEU A 330 -2.63 9.15 -10.17
N GLU A 331 -2.09 9.75 -9.09
CA GLU A 331 -1.05 10.76 -9.19
C GLU A 331 0.21 10.17 -9.83
N THR A 332 0.58 8.94 -9.44
CA THR A 332 1.70 8.22 -10.04
C THR A 332 1.43 7.97 -11.52
N ALA A 333 0.28 7.38 -11.86
CA ALA A 333 -0.08 7.08 -13.23
C ALA A 333 -0.11 8.33 -14.13
N ALA A 334 -0.66 9.44 -13.63
CA ALA A 334 -0.71 10.73 -14.31
C ALA A 334 0.70 11.28 -14.57
N ALA A 335 1.60 11.20 -13.58
CA ALA A 335 2.98 11.67 -13.73
C ALA A 335 3.75 10.92 -14.83
N TRP A 336 3.44 9.64 -15.06
CA TRP A 336 3.99 8.87 -16.17
C TRP A 336 3.28 9.07 -17.52
N GLY A 337 2.23 9.90 -17.56
CA GLY A 337 1.43 10.12 -18.76
C GLY A 337 0.62 8.90 -19.18
N LEU A 338 0.20 8.06 -18.21
CA LEU A 338 -0.54 6.84 -18.51
C LEU A 338 -1.85 7.17 -19.22
N LYS A 339 -2.00 6.60 -20.42
CA LYS A 339 -3.20 6.64 -21.23
C LYS A 339 -3.56 5.22 -21.65
N LEU A 340 -4.77 4.79 -21.32
CA LEU A 340 -5.31 3.48 -21.71
C LEU A 340 -6.29 3.66 -22.87
N GLU A 341 -5.93 3.20 -24.07
CA GLU A 341 -6.74 3.39 -25.28
C GLU A 341 -7.87 2.36 -25.42
N THR A 342 -7.75 1.19 -24.79
CA THR A 342 -8.69 0.06 -24.98
C THR A 342 -9.08 -0.51 -23.63
N VAL A 343 -9.80 0.28 -22.83
CA VAL A 343 -10.39 -0.20 -21.57
C VAL A 343 -11.57 -1.13 -21.87
N THR A 344 -12.47 -0.69 -22.74
CA THR A 344 -13.54 -1.51 -23.33
C THR A 344 -13.71 -1.16 -24.82
N PRO A 345 -14.16 -2.12 -25.67
CA PRO A 345 -14.37 -1.84 -27.08
C PRO A 345 -15.34 -0.66 -27.29
N GLY A 346 -14.87 0.40 -27.95
CA GLY A 346 -15.67 1.59 -28.25
C GLY A 346 -15.75 2.65 -27.14
N ALA A 347 -15.11 2.43 -25.98
CA ALA A 347 -15.00 3.46 -24.96
C ALA A 347 -13.92 4.50 -25.29
N SER A 348 -14.09 5.71 -24.75
CA SER A 348 -13.08 6.75 -24.81
C SER A 348 -11.81 6.32 -24.07
N PRO A 349 -10.62 6.76 -24.53
CA PRO A 349 -9.39 6.52 -23.80
C PRO A 349 -9.44 7.07 -22.37
N VAL A 350 -8.91 6.32 -21.42
CA VAL A 350 -8.75 6.78 -20.04
C VAL A 350 -7.39 7.45 -19.92
N ILE A 351 -7.38 8.72 -19.55
CA ILE A 351 -6.18 9.48 -19.21
C ILE A 351 -6.08 9.50 -17.68
N ALA A 352 -4.97 9.01 -17.15
CA ALA A 352 -4.74 9.04 -15.72
C ALA A 352 -4.60 10.49 -15.25
N GLN A 353 -5.45 10.86 -14.29
CA GLN A 353 -5.42 12.17 -13.66
C GLN A 353 -5.93 12.03 -12.23
N ALA A 354 -5.09 12.38 -11.26
CA ALA A 354 -5.50 12.48 -9.87
C ALA A 354 -6.47 13.65 -9.71
N PRO A 355 -7.51 13.50 -8.89
CA PRO A 355 -8.38 14.62 -8.55
C PRO A 355 -7.62 15.60 -7.65
N GLY A 356 -7.89 16.89 -7.83
CA GLY A 356 -7.37 17.93 -6.97
C GLY A 356 -8.18 18.04 -5.68
N VAL A 357 -7.59 18.64 -4.64
CA VAL A 357 -8.34 18.94 -3.40
C VAL A 357 -9.55 19.84 -3.64
N ASN A 358 -9.49 20.68 -4.68
CA ASN A 358 -10.58 21.61 -5.06
C ASN A 358 -11.70 20.95 -5.87
N ASP A 359 -11.54 19.68 -6.27
CA ASP A 359 -12.60 18.99 -7.02
C ASP A 359 -13.82 18.80 -6.12
N ALA A 360 -15.02 18.95 -6.71
CA ALA A 360 -16.25 18.85 -5.95
C ALA A 360 -16.57 17.40 -5.52
N ALA A 361 -16.06 16.42 -6.29
CA ALA A 361 -16.37 15.00 -6.16
C ALA A 361 -15.20 14.15 -6.66
N VAL A 362 -15.09 12.94 -6.12
CA VAL A 362 -14.00 12.00 -6.39
C VAL A 362 -14.46 10.71 -7.08
N GLY A 363 -15.76 10.42 -7.07
CA GLY A 363 -16.37 9.23 -7.64
C GLY A 363 -16.07 9.04 -9.13
N PRO A 364 -16.19 10.07 -9.99
CA PRO A 364 -15.77 9.94 -11.39
C PRO A 364 -14.26 9.63 -11.53
N ALA A 365 -13.42 10.22 -10.67
CA ALA A 365 -11.99 9.89 -10.65
C ALA A 365 -11.75 8.42 -10.30
N LEU A 366 -12.46 7.92 -9.29
CA LEU A 366 -12.37 6.54 -8.85
C LEU A 366 -12.86 5.57 -9.93
N VAL A 367 -14.08 5.77 -10.43
CA VAL A 367 -14.76 4.81 -11.31
C VAL A 367 -14.21 4.87 -12.74
N GLU A 368 -14.03 6.06 -13.30
CA GLU A 368 -13.69 6.24 -14.71
C GLU A 368 -12.18 6.29 -14.95
N ARG A 369 -11.38 6.62 -13.93
CA ARG A 369 -9.92 6.73 -14.06
C ARG A 369 -9.19 5.66 -13.26
N TRP A 370 -9.44 5.53 -11.95
CA TRP A 370 -8.68 4.60 -11.12
C TRP A 370 -9.00 3.13 -11.39
N LEU A 371 -10.28 2.75 -11.48
CA LEU A 371 -10.63 1.34 -11.70
C LEU A 371 -10.01 0.77 -12.99
N PRO A 372 -10.05 1.45 -14.16
CA PRO A 372 -9.31 1.00 -15.34
C PRO A 372 -7.80 0.88 -15.13
N VAL A 373 -7.19 1.85 -14.43
CA VAL A 373 -5.76 1.80 -14.10
C VAL A 373 -5.44 0.63 -13.17
N SER A 374 -6.30 0.33 -12.19
CA SER A 374 -6.14 -0.82 -11.30
C SER A 374 -6.24 -2.16 -12.03
N GLN A 375 -7.13 -2.26 -13.02
CA GLN A 375 -7.24 -3.45 -13.88
C GLN A 375 -5.98 -3.63 -14.72
N PHE A 376 -5.42 -2.55 -15.26
CA PHE A 376 -4.13 -2.57 -15.94
C PHE A 376 -3.01 -3.05 -15.01
N ILE A 377 -2.93 -2.53 -13.77
CA ILE A 377 -1.94 -2.96 -12.76
C ILE A 377 -2.09 -4.45 -12.46
N ASN A 378 -3.31 -4.94 -12.25
CA ASN A 378 -3.57 -6.36 -11.99
C ASN A 378 -3.20 -7.25 -13.18
N ALA A 379 -3.52 -6.82 -14.41
CA ALA A 379 -3.11 -7.54 -15.61
C ALA A 379 -1.57 -7.62 -15.75
N MET A 380 -0.88 -6.51 -15.49
CA MET A 380 0.59 -6.45 -15.50
C MET A 380 1.21 -7.34 -14.43
N THR A 381 0.73 -7.27 -13.19
CA THR A 381 1.25 -8.09 -12.07
C THR A 381 1.03 -9.58 -12.33
N ARG A 382 -0.16 -9.99 -12.78
CA ARG A 382 -0.43 -11.37 -13.20
C ARG A 382 0.49 -11.83 -14.34
N SER A 383 0.80 -10.95 -15.31
CA SER A 383 1.73 -11.29 -16.40
C SER A 383 3.15 -11.57 -15.93
N LEU A 384 3.53 -11.00 -14.78
CA LEU A 384 4.82 -11.23 -14.12
C LEU A 384 4.79 -12.38 -13.11
N GLY A 385 3.64 -13.08 -12.98
CA GLY A 385 3.45 -14.17 -12.02
C GLY A 385 3.24 -13.72 -10.58
N LEU A 386 2.87 -12.45 -10.36
CA LEU A 386 2.60 -11.88 -9.04
C LEU A 386 1.09 -11.85 -8.75
N HIS A 387 0.75 -11.70 -7.47
CA HIS A 387 -0.62 -11.44 -7.03
C HIS A 387 -1.12 -10.08 -7.52
N ASP A 388 -2.43 -9.90 -7.53
CA ASP A 388 -3.06 -8.62 -7.87
C ASP A 388 -2.49 -7.49 -7.01
N GLY A 389 -1.97 -6.46 -7.66
CA GLY A 389 -1.49 -5.26 -6.97
C GLY A 389 -2.61 -4.44 -6.33
N TYR A 390 -3.84 -4.57 -6.83
CA TYR A 390 -5.04 -3.92 -6.31
C TYR A 390 -6.24 -4.90 -6.29
N PRO A 391 -6.37 -5.73 -5.24
CA PRO A 391 -7.39 -6.79 -5.17
C PRO A 391 -8.75 -6.32 -4.60
N PHE A 392 -9.07 -5.02 -4.70
CA PHE A 392 -10.25 -4.44 -4.04
C PHE A 392 -11.44 -4.25 -5.00
N GLN A 393 -12.64 -4.42 -4.45
CA GLN A 393 -13.90 -4.12 -5.13
C GLN A 393 -14.47 -2.81 -4.63
N MET A 394 -14.99 -1.98 -5.55
CA MET A 394 -15.55 -0.66 -5.21
C MET A 394 -17.06 -0.64 -5.47
N PRO A 395 -17.88 -1.27 -4.60
CA PRO A 395 -19.33 -1.18 -4.73
C PRO A 395 -19.83 0.25 -4.46
N PRO A 396 -21.04 0.62 -4.92
CA PRO A 396 -21.57 1.98 -4.76
C PRO A 396 -21.57 2.50 -3.32
N ALA A 397 -21.77 1.64 -2.32
CA ALA A 397 -21.70 2.00 -0.91
C ALA A 397 -20.30 2.46 -0.48
N VAL A 398 -19.25 1.80 -0.96
CA VAL A 398 -17.85 2.22 -0.71
C VAL A 398 -17.54 3.51 -1.45
N VAL A 399 -17.99 3.66 -2.70
CA VAL A 399 -17.83 4.92 -3.46
C VAL A 399 -18.44 6.10 -2.69
N ALA A 400 -19.63 5.94 -2.12
CA ALA A 400 -20.28 6.97 -1.32
C ALA A 400 -19.48 7.36 -0.06
N LYS A 401 -18.87 6.37 0.61
CA LYS A 401 -17.96 6.60 1.75
C LYS A 401 -16.71 7.38 1.34
N LEU A 402 -16.10 7.05 0.20
CA LEU A 402 -14.93 7.76 -0.32
C LEU A 402 -15.27 9.19 -0.79
N GLU A 403 -16.46 9.40 -1.37
CA GLU A 403 -16.97 10.74 -1.67
C GLU A 403 -17.15 11.60 -0.41
N PHE A 404 -17.66 11.01 0.67
CA PHE A 404 -17.78 11.69 1.95
C PHE A 404 -16.41 12.06 2.53
N ILE A 405 -15.44 11.14 2.51
CA ILE A 405 -14.06 11.44 2.95
C ILE A 405 -13.48 12.62 2.14
N HIS A 406 -13.64 12.60 0.81
CA HIS A 406 -13.16 13.68 -0.04
C HIS A 406 -13.83 15.03 0.28
N LYS A 407 -15.15 15.04 0.50
CA LYS A 407 -15.91 16.23 0.92
C LYS A 407 -15.36 16.81 2.23
N VAL A 408 -15.09 15.97 3.23
CA VAL A 408 -14.54 16.38 4.53
C VAL A 408 -13.12 16.94 4.37
N VAL A 409 -12.25 16.24 3.63
CA VAL A 409 -10.86 16.67 3.37
C VAL A 409 -10.83 18.00 2.64
N ARG A 410 -11.67 18.18 1.61
CA ARG A 410 -11.78 19.46 0.89
C ARG A 410 -12.21 20.60 1.81
N ALA A 411 -13.28 20.40 2.58
CA ALA A 411 -13.78 21.43 3.49
C ALA A 411 -12.74 21.84 4.54
N ALA A 412 -11.97 20.87 5.04
CA ALA A 412 -10.87 21.11 5.97
C ALA A 412 -9.71 21.87 5.32
N ALA A 413 -9.27 21.44 4.13
CA ALA A 413 -8.17 22.07 3.40
C ALA A 413 -8.50 23.51 2.95
N LEU A 414 -9.76 23.78 2.63
CA LEU A 414 -10.27 25.13 2.30
C LEU A 414 -10.56 26.00 3.53
N GLY A 415 -10.43 25.46 4.74
CA GLY A 415 -10.72 26.17 5.99
C GLY A 415 -12.22 26.46 6.21
N GLU A 416 -13.11 25.75 5.51
CA GLU A 416 -14.57 25.89 5.63
C GLU A 416 -15.09 25.29 6.93
N VAL A 417 -14.47 24.19 7.38
CA VAL A 417 -14.75 23.54 8.66
C VAL A 417 -13.44 23.41 9.43
N PRO A 418 -13.35 23.92 10.68
CA PRO A 418 -12.12 23.85 11.45
C PRO A 418 -11.77 22.41 11.80
N MET A 419 -10.49 22.08 11.67
CA MET A 419 -9.91 20.84 12.17
C MET A 419 -9.62 20.98 13.67
N ARG A 420 -9.68 19.88 14.42
CA ARG A 420 -9.35 19.86 15.85
C ARG A 420 -7.84 19.76 16.10
N PHE A 421 -7.14 20.87 15.90
CA PHE A 421 -5.75 21.06 16.31
C PHE A 421 -5.62 22.16 17.36
N GLY A 422 -4.50 22.21 18.09
CA GLY A 422 -4.18 23.34 18.96
C GLY A 422 -4.04 24.66 18.19
N ALA A 423 -4.26 25.79 18.88
CA ALA A 423 -4.29 27.13 18.29
C ALA A 423 -2.99 27.57 17.57
N ASP A 424 -1.87 26.90 17.85
CA ASP A 424 -0.55 27.16 17.28
C ASP A 424 -0.11 26.12 16.23
N ALA A 425 -1.01 25.20 15.81
CA ALA A 425 -0.66 24.22 14.80
C ALA A 425 -0.33 24.94 13.48
N PRO A 426 0.87 24.73 12.89
CA PRO A 426 1.25 25.41 11.68
C PRO A 426 0.23 25.07 10.58
N ALA A 427 -0.38 26.10 10.00
CA ALA A 427 -1.12 25.93 8.76
C ALA A 427 -0.22 25.23 7.75
N SER A 428 -0.73 24.23 7.04
CA SER A 428 0.00 23.61 5.94
C SER A 428 0.21 24.67 4.86
N THR A 429 1.30 25.43 4.91
CA THR A 429 1.64 26.47 3.93
C THR A 429 2.21 25.90 2.64
N ALA A 430 2.04 24.60 2.38
CA ALA A 430 2.26 24.07 1.05
C ALA A 430 1.14 24.61 0.15
N GLU A 431 1.40 25.73 -0.54
CA GLU A 431 0.61 26.06 -1.73
C GLU A 431 0.61 24.82 -2.61
N ALA A 432 -0.59 24.30 -2.92
CA ALA A 432 -0.74 23.19 -3.83
C ALA A 432 0.07 23.52 -5.10
N PRO A 433 0.98 22.64 -5.54
CA PRO A 433 1.87 22.99 -6.63
C PRO A 433 1.05 23.37 -7.85
N ALA A 434 1.37 24.52 -8.45
CA ALA A 434 0.75 24.94 -9.69
C ALA A 434 0.81 23.78 -10.71
N ASP A 435 -0.34 23.50 -11.31
CA ASP A 435 -0.49 22.57 -12.41
C ASP A 435 0.33 23.12 -13.58
N ASN A 436 1.61 22.75 -13.66
CA ASN A 436 2.43 22.98 -14.84
C ASN A 436 1.96 22.01 -15.91
N GLY A 437 0.77 22.31 -16.44
CA GLY A 437 0.12 21.58 -17.50
C GLY A 437 1.08 21.37 -18.66
N ALA A 438 1.10 20.14 -19.13
CA ALA A 438 1.70 19.79 -20.40
C ALA A 438 1.19 20.75 -21.49
N ALA A 439 2.12 21.48 -22.10
CA ALA A 439 1.82 22.35 -23.21
C ALA A 439 1.28 21.53 -24.40
N GLY A 440 0.02 21.79 -24.76
CA GLY A 440 -0.47 21.78 -26.14
C GLY A 440 -1.15 20.50 -26.65
N ALA A 441 -2.49 20.51 -26.68
CA ALA A 441 -3.29 20.16 -27.87
C ALA A 441 -4.77 20.48 -27.61
N THR A 442 -5.26 21.53 -28.28
CA THR A 442 -6.68 21.89 -28.35
C THR A 442 -7.44 20.85 -29.18
N ALA A 443 -8.53 20.30 -28.65
CA ALA A 443 -9.58 19.67 -29.46
C ALA A 443 -10.96 20.03 -28.90
N ASP A 444 -11.82 20.40 -29.85
CA ASP A 444 -13.09 21.09 -29.71
C ASP A 444 -14.28 20.11 -29.58
N ALA A 445 -15.34 20.63 -28.96
CA ALA A 445 -16.77 20.30 -29.06
C ALA A 445 -17.34 18.93 -28.66
N GLY A 446 -18.46 19.01 -27.93
CA GLY A 446 -19.64 18.16 -28.19
C GLY A 446 -20.32 17.56 -26.98
N GLY A 447 -21.27 18.28 -26.38
CA GLY A 447 -22.14 17.76 -25.33
C GLY A 447 -23.12 16.68 -25.82
N GLY A 448 -23.36 15.69 -24.97
CA GLY A 448 -24.41 14.69 -25.12
C GLY A 448 -24.49 13.79 -23.89
N ALA A 449 -25.50 14.02 -23.04
CA ALA A 449 -25.80 13.20 -21.86
C ALA A 449 -26.40 11.86 -22.28
N ILE A 450 -25.82 10.73 -21.86
CA ILE A 450 -26.45 9.40 -21.91
C ILE A 450 -26.07 8.58 -20.66
N ALA A 451 -27.06 7.89 -20.12
CA ALA A 451 -27.09 7.17 -18.85
C ALA A 451 -26.03 6.05 -18.72
N VAL A 452 -25.43 5.95 -17.52
CA VAL A 452 -24.49 4.90 -17.14
C VAL A 452 -25.25 3.74 -16.50
N GLY A 453 -25.25 2.59 -17.19
CA GLY A 453 -25.69 1.30 -16.65
C GLY A 453 -24.54 0.59 -15.94
N ASN A 454 -24.82 0.05 -14.74
CA ASN A 454 -23.88 -0.74 -13.94
C ASN A 454 -23.46 -2.02 -14.68
N GLY A 455 -22.21 -2.09 -15.12
CA GLY A 455 -21.61 -3.29 -15.70
C GLY A 455 -20.95 -4.17 -14.64
N ALA A 456 -21.70 -5.09 -14.04
CA ALA A 456 -21.13 -6.30 -13.44
C ALA A 456 -21.16 -7.39 -14.52
N ILE A 457 -20.02 -8.02 -14.83
CA ILE A 457 -19.96 -9.15 -15.76
C ILE A 457 -19.99 -10.44 -14.95
N ALA A 458 -21.09 -11.19 -15.07
CA ALA A 458 -21.20 -12.59 -14.69
C ALA A 458 -21.30 -13.44 -15.98
N PHE A 459 -20.76 -14.66 -15.99
CA PHE A 459 -21.12 -15.65 -17.01
C PHE A 459 -22.58 -16.08 -16.82
N SER A 460 -23.22 -16.54 -17.90
CA SER A 460 -24.67 -16.73 -18.03
C SER A 460 -25.33 -17.76 -17.10
N ASP A 461 -24.58 -18.38 -16.19
CA ASP A 461 -25.07 -19.36 -15.22
C ASP A 461 -24.73 -19.04 -13.75
N GLY A 462 -24.04 -17.92 -13.46
CA GLY A 462 -23.93 -17.37 -12.10
C GLY A 462 -23.03 -18.12 -11.10
N SER A 463 -22.08 -18.95 -11.53
CA SER A 463 -21.16 -19.66 -10.62
C SER A 463 -19.79 -18.96 -10.45
N PRO A 464 -19.16 -19.02 -9.24
CA PRO A 464 -17.80 -18.50 -9.01
C PRO A 464 -16.71 -19.44 -9.59
N PRO A 465 -15.53 -18.91 -9.97
CA PRO A 465 -14.48 -19.71 -10.61
C PRO A 465 -13.84 -20.68 -9.64
N THR A 466 -13.90 -21.98 -9.94
CA THR A 466 -13.02 -22.99 -9.33
C THR A 466 -12.15 -23.61 -10.43
N MET A 467 -10.83 -23.51 -10.25
CA MET A 467 -9.83 -24.16 -11.10
C MET A 467 -9.77 -25.65 -10.74
N HIS A 468 -9.98 -26.56 -11.68
CA HIS A 468 -9.28 -27.86 -11.79
C HIS A 468 -9.75 -28.59 -13.07
N ASP A 469 -9.01 -28.46 -14.18
CA ASP A 469 -8.81 -29.55 -15.16
C ASP A 469 -7.66 -29.19 -16.12
N THR A 470 -6.51 -29.84 -15.96
CA THR A 470 -5.31 -29.67 -16.80
C THR A 470 -5.18 -30.72 -17.91
N SER A 471 -6.23 -31.49 -18.22
CA SER A 471 -6.10 -32.66 -19.09
C SER A 471 -6.21 -32.41 -20.61
N ARG A 472 -6.28 -31.15 -21.10
CA ARG A 472 -6.49 -30.88 -22.55
C ARG A 472 -5.78 -29.65 -23.11
N ILE A 473 -4.45 -29.62 -23.08
CA ILE A 473 -3.68 -28.68 -23.94
C ILE A 473 -2.62 -29.46 -24.73
N THR A 474 -2.90 -29.64 -26.02
CA THR A 474 -1.92 -30.07 -27.03
C THR A 474 -1.30 -28.81 -27.66
N LEU A 475 0.00 -28.61 -27.46
CA LEU A 475 0.77 -27.55 -28.12
C LEU A 475 1.08 -27.94 -29.58
N VAL A 476 0.65 -27.11 -30.53
CA VAL A 476 1.06 -27.19 -31.93
C VAL A 476 1.82 -25.92 -32.31
N GLY A 477 3.10 -26.11 -32.70
CA GLY A 477 3.74 -25.34 -33.76
C GLY A 477 4.59 -24.14 -33.38
N ALA A 478 5.89 -24.36 -33.22
CA ALA A 478 6.92 -23.45 -33.74
C ALA A 478 8.24 -24.22 -33.92
N ALA A 479 8.72 -24.26 -35.17
CA ALA A 479 10.01 -24.86 -35.55
C ALA A 479 11.19 -23.99 -35.08
N PRO A 480 12.35 -24.58 -34.73
CA PRO A 480 13.53 -23.83 -34.30
C PRO A 480 14.43 -23.41 -35.49
N PRO A 481 15.19 -22.30 -35.38
CA PRO A 481 16.22 -21.97 -36.36
C PRO A 481 17.49 -22.81 -36.17
N ALA A 482 18.14 -23.12 -37.29
CA ALA A 482 19.35 -23.92 -37.42
C ALA A 482 20.60 -23.26 -36.80
N GLY A 483 21.48 -24.09 -36.20
CA GLY A 483 22.82 -23.70 -35.74
C GLY A 483 23.93 -23.94 -36.77
N PRO A 484 25.20 -23.82 -36.36
CA PRO A 484 26.26 -24.63 -36.97
C PRO A 484 27.28 -25.24 -35.97
N GLY A 485 27.74 -26.47 -36.28
CA GLY A 485 28.99 -27.12 -35.85
C GLY A 485 28.92 -27.90 -34.53
N GLU A 486 29.38 -29.14 -34.34
CA GLU A 486 30.17 -30.12 -35.12
C GLU A 486 29.88 -31.54 -34.56
N LEU A 487 30.04 -32.57 -35.40
CA LEU A 487 30.01 -34.03 -35.12
C LEU A 487 31.43 -34.51 -34.70
N PRO A 488 31.63 -35.64 -33.97
CA PRO A 488 31.48 -36.99 -34.55
C PRO A 488 31.03 -38.17 -33.64
N VAL A 489 30.16 -38.99 -34.24
CA VAL A 489 30.11 -40.47 -34.40
C VAL A 489 30.48 -41.45 -33.25
N ASN A 490 29.52 -42.34 -33.00
CA ASN A 490 29.48 -43.63 -32.26
C ASN A 490 30.32 -44.74 -32.95
N PRO A 491 30.88 -45.77 -32.27
CA PRO A 491 30.20 -47.09 -32.21
C PRO A 491 30.63 -48.01 -31.03
N ASP A 492 29.69 -48.59 -30.28
CA ASP A 492 29.76 -50.03 -29.90
C ASP A 492 28.41 -50.51 -29.31
N ALA A 493 27.92 -51.60 -29.90
CA ALA A 493 26.60 -52.26 -29.73
C ALA A 493 26.63 -53.29 -28.55
N PRO A 494 25.66 -54.22 -28.31
CA PRO A 494 24.46 -54.58 -29.10
C PRO A 494 23.16 -55.05 -28.36
N ALA A 495 22.06 -54.96 -29.14
CA ALA A 495 20.93 -55.90 -29.38
C ALA A 495 20.18 -56.69 -28.28
N GLY A 496 18.84 -56.59 -28.31
CA GLY A 496 17.88 -57.63 -27.90
C GLY A 496 16.44 -57.12 -27.67
N PRO A 497 15.38 -57.94 -27.83
CA PRO A 497 14.27 -57.64 -28.75
C PRO A 497 12.90 -57.29 -28.12
N THR A 498 12.00 -56.74 -28.94
CA THR A 498 10.56 -56.56 -28.72
C THR A 498 9.79 -57.89 -28.67
N PRO A 499 8.65 -57.94 -27.97
CA PRO A 499 7.44 -58.47 -28.62
C PRO A 499 6.12 -57.75 -28.29
N GLN A 500 5.15 -58.01 -29.17
CA GLN A 500 3.77 -57.54 -29.28
C GLN A 500 2.80 -58.14 -28.24
N SER A 501 1.62 -57.52 -28.17
CA SER A 501 0.38 -57.93 -27.47
C SER A 501 -0.08 -59.38 -27.68
N PRO A 502 -1.04 -59.82 -26.85
CA PRO A 502 -2.20 -60.55 -27.36
C PRO A 502 -3.55 -59.98 -26.86
N ALA A 503 -4.59 -60.18 -27.66
CA ALA A 503 -6.03 -60.04 -27.35
C ALA A 503 -6.63 -61.44 -27.03
N PRO A 504 -7.97 -61.69 -27.06
CA PRO A 504 -9.11 -61.19 -26.25
C PRO A 504 -9.98 -62.36 -25.66
N ASP A 505 -11.12 -62.04 -25.00
CA ASP A 505 -12.41 -62.78 -24.83
C ASP A 505 -13.05 -62.42 -23.47
N GLU A 506 -14.36 -62.33 -23.19
CA GLU A 506 -15.68 -62.44 -23.83
C GLU A 506 -16.66 -61.86 -22.75
N ALA A 507 -17.59 -60.93 -23.04
CA ALA A 507 -18.99 -61.09 -23.46
C ALA A 507 -20.06 -60.81 -22.36
N ALA A 508 -21.21 -60.29 -22.84
CA ALA A 508 -22.53 -60.05 -22.21
C ALA A 508 -22.66 -58.78 -21.32
N ASP A 509 -23.67 -57.91 -21.43
CA ASP A 509 -24.96 -57.96 -22.14
C ASP A 509 -25.50 -56.51 -22.28
N ALA A 510 -26.28 -56.23 -23.32
CA ALA A 510 -27.01 -54.97 -23.52
C ALA A 510 -28.49 -55.26 -23.80
N PRO A 511 -29.40 -54.31 -23.57
CA PRO A 511 -30.13 -53.83 -24.75
C PRO A 511 -30.35 -52.31 -24.79
N GLN A 512 -30.38 -51.83 -26.04
CA GLN A 512 -30.55 -50.45 -26.53
C GLN A 512 -32.04 -50.01 -26.61
N PRO A 513 -32.31 -48.72 -26.95
CA PRO A 513 -33.59 -48.02 -26.75
C PRO A 513 -34.54 -48.11 -27.96
N PRO A 514 -35.73 -47.46 -27.92
CA PRO A 514 -36.45 -47.11 -29.14
C PRO A 514 -36.39 -45.61 -29.48
N ALA A 515 -36.20 -45.36 -30.77
CA ALA A 515 -36.38 -44.09 -31.45
C ALA A 515 -37.87 -43.78 -31.71
N GLY A 516 -38.23 -42.50 -31.85
CA GLY A 516 -39.57 -42.04 -32.25
C GLY A 516 -39.56 -40.60 -32.78
N THR A 517 -39.84 -40.52 -34.08
CA THR A 517 -39.92 -39.44 -35.10
C THR A 517 -40.78 -38.19 -34.75
N PRO A 518 -40.67 -37.05 -35.49
CA PRO A 518 -41.19 -35.71 -35.13
C PRO A 518 -42.50 -35.28 -35.85
N ALA A 519 -43.14 -34.19 -35.37
CA ALA A 519 -44.00 -33.18 -36.05
C ALA A 519 -45.06 -32.56 -35.08
N PRO A 520 -45.82 -31.50 -35.43
CA PRO A 520 -45.47 -30.20 -36.03
C PRO A 520 -46.08 -28.99 -35.26
N LEU A 521 -45.68 -27.76 -35.62
CA LEU A 521 -46.39 -26.50 -35.32
C LEU A 521 -47.80 -26.50 -35.94
N PRO A 522 -48.81 -25.87 -35.28
CA PRO A 522 -49.32 -24.56 -35.72
C PRO A 522 -49.78 -23.70 -34.50
N VAL A 523 -50.03 -22.38 -34.50
CA VAL A 523 -50.41 -21.32 -35.45
C VAL A 523 -49.74 -20.03 -34.97
#